data_AF-A0A6M3JSL1-F1
#
_entry.id   AF-A0A6M3JSL1-F1
#
_cell.length_a   1.000
_cell.length_b   1.000
_cell.length_c   1.000
_cell.angle_alpha   90.00
_cell.angle_beta   90.00
_cell.angle_gamma   90.00
#
_symmetry.space_group_name_H-M   'P 1'
#
loop_
_entity.id
_entity.type
_entity.pdbx_description
1 polymer ?
#
loop_
_entity_poly.entity_id
_entity_poly.type
_entity_poly.pdbx_seq_one_letter_code
_entity_poly.pdbx_strand_id
1 'polypeptide(L)'
;NIYRKTLDNLFKRAEKVGFDAVYQKNYAPRQIIDLDGLVAYLEKTKDWDKVQTSILRKEMELGRALNKAEKSAILNSFVRGYGTKQIPIAKTGYMKNRTIDFIDPEMNQFFAKTNDILPEYLTIVNDQIEMRKFFGKAGIGVEKKITGKYGKIVTDKKGKFLRTDAKDSVGAYVERLLTEGKIDLKDIDEVKKILTARFDEKGIDSYLGTFKNLTYMSVMGSPFNAVTQLGDLGMSAYAGGIARTLKQIPLSIFRKVKLKKSDLGIDKMAIEFSNAGLTAKAVDNVFKTTGLTAIDSIGKEALINSTLGKFQKLAKTSLKKQISSGDIGRKYRQFIVKLENIFEKETKNVLKGLKGDKINENIKLLLFNELLDFQPLALSEVPEKYLTSKNGRILYMLKTWSIKMMDVYRREVFRNIKRGYKTGDKSLIVDGVKNFVKLGVIMTIAGTTADTIKDFMLGRKTDYSDTMIDNILQMALLNRYTFTRGKEDGLLSSLIQSFLPSTQFIDDMWLDIGEMLNDPDDSFRINNMRSIKNIPIGGKLYYWWIGRAADYKEKEAKKKSKTTGIQVGKRELSSSLKSEETKGIQVGKR
;
A
#
# COMPACT_ATOMS: atom_id res chain seq x y z
N ASN A 1 22.70 -21.78 9.70
CA ASN A 1 23.63 -21.42 8.61
C ASN A 1 23.13 -20.23 7.78
N ILE A 2 21.89 -20.25 7.24
CA ILE A 2 21.33 -19.15 6.41
C ILE A 2 21.30 -17.80 7.15
N TYR A 3 20.77 -17.75 8.37
CA TYR A 3 20.70 -16.54 9.20
C TYR A 3 22.06 -15.80 9.28
N ARG A 4 23.13 -16.52 9.57
CA ARG A 4 24.47 -15.95 9.70
C ARG A 4 24.99 -15.41 8.37
N LYS A 5 24.85 -16.17 7.29
CA LYS A 5 25.24 -15.75 5.94
C LYS A 5 24.52 -14.46 5.52
N THR A 6 23.23 -14.33 5.84
CA THR A 6 22.45 -13.12 5.55
C THR A 6 22.99 -11.90 6.30
N LEU A 7 23.24 -12.02 7.61
CA LEU A 7 23.77 -10.91 8.40
C LEU A 7 25.21 -10.55 8.02
N ASP A 8 26.06 -11.53 7.71
CA ASP A 8 27.42 -11.30 7.23
C ASP A 8 27.42 -10.58 5.88
N ASN A 9 26.53 -10.98 4.96
CA ASN A 9 26.37 -10.30 3.67
C ASN A 9 25.88 -8.85 3.86
N LEU A 10 24.90 -8.65 4.73
CA LEU A 10 24.37 -7.33 5.06
C LEU A 10 25.44 -6.43 5.66
N PHE A 11 26.24 -6.96 6.60
CA PHE A 11 27.37 -6.25 7.21
C PHE A 11 28.39 -5.82 6.15
N LYS A 12 28.81 -6.73 5.26
CA LYS A 12 29.73 -6.41 4.15
C LYS A 12 29.16 -5.34 3.21
N ARG A 13 27.85 -5.40 2.91
CA ARG A 13 27.18 -4.37 2.09
C ARG A 13 27.12 -3.03 2.80
N ALA A 14 26.90 -3.02 4.12
CA ALA A 14 26.90 -1.82 4.93
C ALA A 14 28.28 -1.17 4.98
N GLU A 15 29.33 -1.96 5.20
CA GLU A 15 30.71 -1.49 5.21
C GLU A 15 31.12 -0.86 3.86
N LYS A 16 30.72 -1.47 2.74
CA LYS A 16 30.98 -0.96 1.37
C LYS A 16 30.37 0.42 1.07
N VAL A 17 29.37 0.85 1.85
CA VAL A 17 28.74 2.17 1.73
C VAL A 17 29.13 3.10 2.90
N GLY A 18 30.20 2.76 3.60
CA GLY A 18 30.79 3.58 4.65
C GLY A 18 30.03 3.54 5.98
N PHE A 19 29.30 2.47 6.29
CA PHE A 19 28.83 2.28 7.67
C PHE A 19 29.98 1.86 8.57
N ASP A 20 30.18 2.64 9.63
CA ASP A 20 31.12 2.35 10.72
C ASP A 20 30.39 1.53 11.80
N ALA A 21 30.24 0.23 11.50
CA ALA A 21 29.62 -0.79 12.36
C ALA A 21 30.67 -1.81 12.82
N VAL A 22 30.59 -2.27 14.07
CA VAL A 22 31.47 -3.33 14.59
C VAL A 22 30.85 -4.69 14.29
N TYR A 23 31.66 -5.58 13.73
CA TYR A 23 31.23 -6.94 13.44
C TYR A 23 30.96 -7.73 14.73
N GLN A 24 29.79 -8.34 14.84
CA GLN A 24 29.43 -9.22 15.96
C GLN A 24 29.10 -10.62 15.45
N LYS A 25 29.85 -11.64 15.91
CA LYS A 25 29.71 -13.05 15.49
C LYS A 25 28.35 -13.66 15.88
N ASN A 26 27.77 -13.22 16.99
CA ASN A 26 26.48 -13.70 17.49
C ASN A 26 25.43 -12.59 17.53
N TYR A 27 25.43 -11.71 16.54
CA TYR A 27 24.47 -10.61 16.47
C TYR A 27 23.03 -11.11 16.36
N ALA A 28 22.17 -10.63 17.27
CA ALA A 28 20.72 -10.78 17.19
C ALA A 28 20.06 -9.39 17.30
N PRO A 29 19.25 -8.94 16.32
CA PRO A 29 18.56 -7.67 16.42
C PRO A 29 17.61 -7.66 17.63
N ARG A 30 17.47 -6.48 18.25
CA ARG A 30 16.67 -6.27 19.46
C ARG A 30 15.77 -5.05 19.30
N GLN A 31 14.56 -5.16 19.84
CA GLN A 31 13.56 -4.10 19.89
C GLN A 31 12.78 -4.25 21.19
N ILE A 32 12.62 -3.15 21.90
CA ILE A 32 11.92 -3.09 23.19
C ILE A 32 10.41 -3.10 22.89
N ILE A 33 9.67 -3.96 23.60
CA ILE A 33 8.20 -4.03 23.53
C ILE A 33 7.52 -3.48 24.78
N ASP A 34 8.21 -3.54 25.92
CA ASP A 34 7.73 -3.01 27.19
C ASP A 34 8.81 -2.10 27.79
N LEU A 35 8.64 -0.81 27.54
CA LEU A 35 9.56 0.20 28.04
C LEU A 35 9.42 0.39 29.54
N ASP A 36 8.18 0.46 30.05
CA ASP A 36 7.93 0.78 31.46
C ASP A 36 8.46 -0.36 32.34
N GLY A 37 8.26 -1.62 31.92
CA GLY A 37 8.87 -2.79 32.57
C GLY A 37 10.40 -2.80 32.49
N LEU A 38 10.97 -2.42 31.35
CA LEU A 38 12.42 -2.32 31.20
C LEU A 38 13.04 -1.22 32.07
N VAL A 39 12.37 -0.08 32.23
CA VAL A 39 12.81 0.99 33.14
C VAL A 39 12.79 0.49 34.57
N ALA A 40 11.67 -0.09 35.02
CA ALA A 40 11.53 -0.60 36.38
C ALA A 40 12.53 -1.73 36.69
N TYR A 41 12.93 -2.51 35.69
CA TYR A 41 14.01 -3.48 35.80
C TYR A 41 15.37 -2.79 35.91
N LEU A 42 15.68 -1.86 35.01
CA LEU A 42 16.97 -1.17 34.97
C LEU A 42 17.22 -0.34 36.23
N GLU A 43 16.20 0.28 36.82
CA GLU A 43 16.25 0.99 38.11
C GLU A 43 16.83 0.14 39.25
N LYS A 44 16.75 -1.19 39.13
CA LYS A 44 17.25 -2.14 40.13
C LYS A 44 18.66 -2.65 39.81
N THR A 45 19.27 -2.22 38.71
CA THR A 45 20.60 -2.66 38.27
C THR A 45 21.63 -1.55 38.31
N LYS A 46 22.93 -1.92 38.30
CA LYS A 46 24.05 -0.96 38.25
C LYS A 46 24.11 -0.14 36.96
N ASP A 47 23.30 -0.48 35.94
CA ASP A 47 23.26 0.26 34.68
C ASP A 47 22.29 1.47 34.73
N TRP A 48 21.46 1.59 35.77
CA TRP A 48 20.56 2.74 35.96
C TRP A 48 21.31 4.07 36.01
N ASP A 49 22.43 4.13 36.72
CA ASP A 49 23.22 5.36 36.88
C ASP A 49 23.64 5.96 35.52
N LYS A 50 23.96 5.08 34.56
CA LYS A 50 24.33 5.48 33.19
C LYS A 50 23.13 5.96 32.38
N VAL A 51 21.95 5.37 32.59
CA VAL A 51 20.68 5.80 32.00
C VAL A 51 20.28 7.17 32.54
N GLN A 52 20.30 7.33 33.87
CA GLN A 52 19.97 8.57 34.56
C GLN A 52 20.89 9.71 34.15
N THR A 53 22.19 9.46 34.05
CA THR A 53 23.17 10.44 33.54
C THR A 53 22.85 10.88 32.10
N SER A 54 22.38 9.96 31.26
CA SER A 54 22.00 10.26 29.87
C SER A 54 20.73 11.10 29.77
N ILE A 55 19.76 10.86 30.66
CA ILE A 55 18.52 11.64 30.78
C ILE A 55 18.85 13.05 31.28
N LEU A 56 19.60 13.17 32.39
CA LEU A 56 19.98 14.45 32.98
C LEU A 56 20.75 15.33 32.00
N ARG A 57 21.72 14.76 31.26
CA ARG A 57 22.46 15.50 30.23
C ARG A 57 21.53 16.08 29.16
N LYS A 58 20.47 15.33 28.79
CA LYS A 58 19.54 15.77 27.76
C LYS A 58 18.52 16.80 28.27
N GLU A 59 18.13 16.69 29.53
CA GLU A 59 17.34 17.71 30.24
C GLU A 59 18.11 19.03 30.35
N MET A 60 19.40 18.97 30.68
CA MET A 60 20.29 20.16 30.68
C MET A 60 20.43 20.77 29.27
N GLU A 61 20.60 19.95 28.22
CA GLU A 61 20.66 20.46 26.84
C GLU A 61 19.38 21.17 26.39
N LEU A 62 18.21 20.76 26.92
CA LEU A 62 16.91 21.31 26.53
C LEU A 62 16.39 22.39 27.47
N GLY A 63 17.05 22.61 28.62
CA GLY A 63 16.62 23.57 29.64
C GLY A 63 15.26 23.24 30.27
N ARG A 64 14.78 21.99 30.12
CA ARG A 64 13.52 21.52 30.68
C ARG A 64 13.55 20.03 30.98
N ALA A 65 12.69 19.60 31.89
CA ALA A 65 12.44 18.18 32.13
C ALA A 65 11.92 17.50 30.85
N LEU A 66 12.34 16.26 30.64
CA LEU A 66 11.90 15.45 29.52
C LEU A 66 10.54 14.82 29.83
N ASN A 67 9.67 14.80 28.84
CA ASN A 67 8.40 14.08 28.96
C ASN A 67 8.60 12.55 28.85
N LYS A 68 7.58 11.77 29.19
CA LYS A 68 7.65 10.28 29.19
C LYS A 68 8.08 9.71 27.83
N ALA A 69 7.64 10.31 26.73
CA ALA A 69 7.99 9.86 25.37
C ALA A 69 9.47 10.18 25.02
N GLU A 70 10.01 11.30 25.49
CA GLU A 70 11.40 11.67 25.27
C GLU A 70 12.36 10.85 26.14
N LYS A 71 11.99 10.56 27.39
CA LYS A 71 12.71 9.63 28.26
C LYS A 71 12.76 8.22 27.63
N SER A 72 11.63 7.77 27.05
CA SER A 72 11.56 6.53 26.28
C SER A 72 12.50 6.49 25.07
N ALA A 73 12.59 7.60 24.33
CA ALA A 73 13.50 7.71 23.19
C ALA A 73 14.97 7.65 23.62
N ILE A 74 15.31 8.24 24.77
CA ILE A 74 16.66 8.17 25.37
C ILE A 74 16.96 6.76 25.88
N LEU A 75 16.02 6.06 26.48
CA LEU A 75 16.25 4.70 26.95
C LEU A 75 16.41 3.71 25.78
N ASN A 76 15.55 3.82 24.76
CA ASN A 76 15.72 3.11 23.50
C ASN A 76 17.09 3.41 22.88
N SER A 77 17.50 4.67 22.95
CA SER A 77 18.80 5.14 22.50
C SER A 77 19.94 4.53 23.31
N PHE A 78 19.83 4.49 24.63
CA PHE A 78 20.82 3.96 25.57
C PHE A 78 21.04 2.46 25.37
N VAL A 79 19.97 1.67 25.34
CA VAL A 79 20.01 0.21 25.13
C VAL A 79 20.55 -0.12 23.73
N ARG A 80 20.30 0.75 22.73
CA ARG A 80 20.76 0.58 21.35
C ARG A 80 22.07 1.33 21.00
N GLY A 81 22.70 2.05 21.94
CA GLY A 81 23.99 2.74 21.75
C GLY A 81 24.00 4.10 21.03
N TYR A 82 22.97 4.94 21.16
CA TYR A 82 22.92 6.30 20.59
C TYR A 82 23.55 7.36 21.50
N GLY A 83 24.43 8.20 20.95
CA GLY A 83 24.72 9.54 21.47
C GLY A 83 23.80 10.59 20.83
N THR A 84 23.32 11.54 21.63
CA THR A 84 22.52 12.70 21.22
C THR A 84 23.43 13.74 20.57
N LYS A 85 23.37 13.90 19.24
CA LYS A 85 23.68 15.17 18.52
C LYS A 85 23.44 15.05 17.00
N GLN A 86 22.66 16.00 16.51
CA GLN A 86 22.51 16.50 15.13
C GLN A 86 22.05 15.50 14.05
N ILE A 87 21.43 16.04 12.99
CA ILE A 87 20.96 15.32 11.81
C ILE A 87 22.03 15.42 10.71
N PRO A 88 22.97 14.46 10.60
CA PRO A 88 23.45 13.98 9.32
C PRO A 88 22.57 12.78 8.88
N ILE A 89 22.83 12.18 7.71
CA ILE A 89 22.31 10.85 7.34
C ILE A 89 22.87 9.83 8.35
N ALA A 90 22.25 9.80 9.52
CA ALA A 90 22.79 9.23 10.73
C ALA A 90 22.80 7.70 10.60
N LYS A 91 23.79 7.09 11.26
CA LYS A 91 23.86 5.64 11.45
C LYS A 91 22.49 5.12 11.92
N THR A 92 22.02 4.01 11.35
CA THR A 92 20.88 3.30 11.95
C THR A 92 21.26 2.89 13.37
N GLY A 93 20.35 3.01 14.33
CA GLY A 93 20.61 2.59 15.73
C GLY A 93 21.06 1.15 15.85
N TYR A 94 20.63 0.32 14.90
CA TYR A 94 21.00 -1.07 14.76
C TYR A 94 22.50 -1.34 14.51
N MET A 95 23.22 -0.34 14.01
CA MET A 95 24.64 -0.45 13.61
C MET A 95 25.60 0.26 14.58
N LYS A 96 25.11 0.73 15.74
CA LYS A 96 25.96 1.29 16.81
C LYS A 96 26.35 0.20 17.81
N ASN A 97 27.46 0.40 18.52
CA ASN A 97 27.91 -0.52 19.57
C ASN A 97 26.85 -0.59 20.68
N ARG A 98 26.58 -1.79 21.18
CA ARG A 98 25.67 -1.97 22.32
C ARG A 98 26.29 -1.36 23.57
N THR A 99 25.46 -0.75 24.42
CA THR A 99 25.89 -0.25 25.74
C THR A 99 25.82 -1.36 26.80
N ILE A 100 24.92 -2.33 26.60
CA ILE A 100 24.76 -3.54 27.42
C ILE A 100 25.15 -4.74 26.56
N ASP A 101 26.20 -5.45 26.96
CA ASP A 101 26.77 -6.55 26.19
C ASP A 101 25.99 -7.86 26.35
N PHE A 102 25.43 -8.11 27.54
CA PHE A 102 24.66 -9.31 27.87
C PHE A 102 23.26 -8.95 28.38
N ILE A 103 22.24 -9.57 27.80
CA ILE A 103 20.84 -9.46 28.23
C ILE A 103 20.50 -10.79 28.89
N ASP A 104 20.29 -10.77 30.20
CA ASP A 104 19.87 -11.93 30.97
C ASP A 104 18.41 -12.34 30.67
N PRO A 105 17.97 -13.54 31.08
CA PRO A 105 16.61 -14.02 30.81
C PRO A 105 15.49 -13.12 31.32
N GLU A 106 15.68 -12.45 32.46
CA GLU A 106 14.68 -11.57 33.08
C GLU A 106 14.56 -10.27 32.29
N MET A 107 15.68 -9.70 31.86
CA MET A 107 15.69 -8.53 30.98
C MET A 107 15.13 -8.86 29.59
N ASN A 108 15.34 -10.09 29.09
CA ASN A 108 14.92 -10.51 27.75
C ASN A 108 13.39 -10.50 27.56
N GLN A 109 12.59 -10.55 28.64
CA GLN A 109 11.13 -10.49 28.57
C GLN A 109 10.59 -9.17 28.00
N PHE A 110 11.36 -8.08 28.15
CA PHE A 110 10.98 -6.75 27.69
C PHE A 110 11.32 -6.49 26.21
N PHE A 111 11.92 -7.48 25.55
CA PHE A 111 12.30 -7.41 24.13
C PHE A 111 11.43 -8.31 23.26
N ALA A 112 11.17 -7.88 22.03
CA ALA A 112 10.54 -8.74 21.03
C ALA A 112 11.44 -9.93 20.65
N LYS A 113 10.80 -11.04 20.28
CA LYS A 113 11.47 -12.25 19.79
C LYS A 113 12.29 -11.92 18.54
N THR A 114 13.50 -12.46 18.43
CA THR A 114 14.42 -12.21 17.30
C THR A 114 13.75 -12.47 15.94
N ASN A 115 12.95 -13.54 15.85
CA ASN A 115 12.27 -13.94 14.62
C ASN A 115 11.25 -12.89 14.15
N ASP A 116 10.68 -12.13 15.08
CA ASP A 116 9.68 -11.10 14.76
C ASP A 116 10.35 -9.81 14.26
N ILE A 117 11.53 -9.48 14.80
CA ILE A 117 12.24 -8.22 14.51
C ILE A 117 13.16 -8.36 13.30
N LEU A 118 13.67 -9.56 13.03
CA LEU A 118 14.67 -9.77 11.99
C LEU A 118 14.26 -9.21 10.62
N PRO A 119 13.04 -9.43 10.10
CA PRO A 119 12.63 -8.86 8.81
C PRO A 119 12.63 -7.33 8.81
N GLU A 120 12.17 -6.71 9.89
CA GLU A 120 12.17 -5.25 10.06
C GLU A 120 13.59 -4.70 10.11
N TYR A 121 14.48 -5.33 10.87
CA TYR A 121 15.91 -5.01 10.91
C TYR A 121 16.54 -5.09 9.51
N LEU A 122 16.32 -6.20 8.80
CA LEU A 122 16.87 -6.40 7.46
C LEU A 122 16.37 -5.32 6.49
N THR A 123 15.09 -4.95 6.57
CA THR A 123 14.48 -3.91 5.74
C THR A 123 15.12 -2.56 6.03
N ILE A 124 15.14 -2.12 7.29
CA ILE A 124 15.69 -0.82 7.70
C ILE A 124 17.16 -0.69 7.31
N VAL A 125 17.97 -1.73 7.56
CA VAL A 125 19.39 -1.70 7.22
C VAL A 125 19.59 -1.69 5.70
N ASN A 126 18.82 -2.48 4.94
CA ASN A 126 18.88 -2.45 3.48
C ASN A 126 18.47 -1.08 2.92
N ASP A 127 17.36 -0.49 3.37
CA ASP A 127 16.89 0.82 2.92
C ASP A 127 17.98 1.89 3.11
N GLN A 128 18.70 1.80 4.22
CA GLN A 128 19.75 2.74 4.58
C GLN A 128 21.04 2.51 3.77
N ILE A 129 21.33 1.25 3.42
CA ILE A 129 22.39 0.92 2.46
C ILE A 129 22.05 1.46 1.07
N GLU A 130 20.85 1.18 0.57
CA GLU A 130 20.42 1.59 -0.77
C GLU A 130 20.27 3.11 -0.87
N MET A 131 19.78 3.79 0.18
CA MET A 131 19.77 5.25 0.27
C MET A 131 21.19 5.83 0.15
N ARG A 132 22.18 5.25 0.86
CA ARG A 132 23.57 5.70 0.74
C ARG A 132 24.14 5.48 -0.67
N LYS A 133 23.80 4.35 -1.32
CA LYS A 133 24.17 4.14 -2.73
C LYS A 133 23.53 5.18 -3.64
N PHE A 134 22.25 5.48 -3.44
CA PHE A 134 21.51 6.49 -4.21
C PHE A 134 22.21 7.86 -4.16
N PHE A 135 22.67 8.27 -2.99
CA PHE A 135 23.44 9.51 -2.84
C PHE A 135 24.91 9.41 -3.29
N GLY A 136 25.36 8.27 -3.80
CA GLY A 136 26.66 8.09 -4.46
C GLY A 136 27.77 7.50 -3.58
N LYS A 137 27.43 6.85 -2.46
CA LYS A 137 28.43 6.19 -1.59
C LYS A 137 28.83 4.76 -2.01
N ALA A 138 28.41 4.31 -3.19
CA ALA A 138 28.80 2.99 -3.67
C ALA A 138 30.32 2.96 -3.94
N GLY A 139 31.07 2.14 -3.20
CA GLY A 139 32.52 1.96 -3.41
C GLY A 139 33.42 2.77 -2.49
N ILE A 140 32.87 3.50 -1.53
CA ILE A 140 33.63 4.12 -0.43
C ILE A 140 33.94 3.03 0.61
N GLY A 141 34.82 2.09 0.25
CA GLY A 141 35.44 1.23 1.27
C GLY A 141 36.15 2.14 2.27
N VAL A 142 35.87 1.98 3.56
CA VAL A 142 36.53 2.76 4.62
C VAL A 142 37.97 2.27 4.72
N GLU A 143 38.89 2.87 3.95
CA GLU A 143 40.32 2.65 4.16
C GLU A 143 40.85 3.72 5.12
N LYS A 144 41.18 3.27 6.33
CA LYS A 144 41.81 4.00 7.45
C LYS A 144 41.00 5.14 8.09
N LYS A 145 40.65 4.92 9.36
CA LYS A 145 40.32 5.97 10.33
C LYS A 145 41.63 6.60 10.81
N ILE A 146 41.88 7.87 10.48
CA ILE A 146 42.89 8.66 11.18
C ILE A 146 42.14 9.58 12.14
N THR A 147 42.32 9.34 13.45
CA THR A 147 41.72 10.16 14.50
C THR A 147 42.68 11.30 14.84
N GLY A 148 42.41 12.49 14.30
CA GLY A 148 43.10 13.72 14.68
C GLY A 148 42.31 14.52 15.73
N LYS A 149 43.00 15.44 16.42
CA LYS A 149 42.49 16.32 17.49
C LYS A 149 41.29 17.21 17.09
N TYR A 150 40.97 17.31 15.80
CA TYR A 150 39.94 18.20 15.23
C TYR A 150 38.78 17.47 14.50
N GLY A 151 38.63 16.16 14.68
CA GLY A 151 37.52 15.39 14.11
C GLY A 151 37.95 14.29 13.15
N LYS A 152 36.98 13.43 12.78
CA LYS A 152 37.20 12.24 11.93
C LYS A 152 37.43 12.67 10.48
N ILE A 153 38.63 12.42 9.95
CA ILE A 153 38.92 12.57 8.52
C ILE A 153 38.84 11.18 7.89
N VAL A 154 37.99 11.03 6.87
CA VAL A 154 37.94 9.82 6.03
C VAL A 154 38.54 10.19 4.68
N THR A 155 39.49 9.40 4.20
CA THR A 155 40.12 9.56 2.88
C THR A 155 39.69 8.41 1.98
N ASP A 156 39.48 8.68 0.69
CA ASP A 156 39.32 7.61 -0.31
C ASP A 156 40.67 6.94 -0.64
N LYS A 157 40.63 5.89 -1.47
CA LYS A 157 41.83 5.17 -1.94
C LYS A 157 42.84 6.04 -2.73
N LYS A 158 42.50 7.29 -3.02
CA LYS A 158 43.31 8.26 -3.78
C LYS A 158 43.73 9.46 -2.91
N GLY A 159 43.54 9.40 -1.59
CA GLY A 159 43.95 10.45 -0.65
C GLY A 159 43.07 11.71 -0.68
N LYS A 160 41.88 11.66 -1.29
CA LYS A 160 40.97 12.82 -1.32
C LYS A 160 40.19 12.94 -0.01
N PHE A 161 40.25 14.12 0.62
CA PHE A 161 39.49 14.43 1.83
C PHE A 161 37.99 14.27 1.60
N LEU A 162 37.35 13.33 2.32
CA LEU A 162 35.91 13.19 2.39
C LEU A 162 35.43 13.92 3.66
N ARG A 163 34.96 15.17 3.52
CA ARG A 163 34.14 15.78 4.56
C ARG A 163 32.81 15.04 4.59
N THR A 164 32.62 14.19 5.59
CA THR A 164 31.55 13.20 5.75
C THR A 164 30.17 13.74 6.10
N ASP A 165 29.96 15.06 6.08
CA ASP A 165 28.67 15.63 6.52
C ASP A 165 27.97 16.48 5.45
N ALA A 166 28.71 17.06 4.48
CA ALA A 166 28.14 17.99 3.50
C ALA A 166 27.77 17.34 2.15
N LYS A 167 28.55 16.36 1.68
CA LYS A 167 28.28 15.59 0.43
C LYS A 167 27.14 14.59 0.55
N ASP A 168 26.64 14.42 1.77
CA ASP A 168 25.69 13.38 2.16
C ASP A 168 24.30 13.97 2.38
N SER A 169 23.94 14.98 1.61
CA SER A 169 22.67 15.68 1.79
C SER A 169 21.90 15.70 0.48
N VAL A 170 20.57 15.81 0.60
CA VAL A 170 19.70 16.11 -0.54
C VAL A 170 20.23 17.33 -1.32
N GLY A 171 20.77 18.34 -0.61
CA GLY A 171 21.38 19.52 -1.22
C GLY A 171 22.55 19.19 -2.14
N ALA A 172 23.52 18.40 -1.68
CA ALA A 172 24.68 18.01 -2.50
C ALA A 172 24.30 17.16 -3.71
N TYR A 173 23.27 16.32 -3.59
CA TYR A 173 22.74 15.55 -4.72
C TYR A 173 22.07 16.45 -5.76
N VAL A 174 21.27 17.42 -5.32
CA VAL A 174 20.62 18.41 -6.19
C VAL A 174 21.67 19.28 -6.89
N GLU A 175 22.69 19.74 -6.18
CA GLU A 175 23.82 20.49 -6.76
C GLU A 175 24.55 19.66 -7.83
N ARG A 176 24.75 18.36 -7.59
CA ARG A 176 25.32 17.45 -8.60
C ARG A 176 24.42 17.34 -9.83
N LEU A 177 23.10 17.17 -9.65
CA LEU A 177 22.17 17.12 -10.78
C LEU A 177 22.18 18.41 -11.59
N LEU A 178 22.26 19.56 -10.93
CA LEU A 178 22.38 20.87 -11.58
C LEU A 178 23.69 20.97 -12.37
N THR A 179 24.80 20.58 -11.78
CA THR A 179 26.14 20.60 -12.42
C THR A 179 26.21 19.63 -13.60
N GLU A 180 25.54 18.47 -13.52
CA GLU A 180 25.42 17.49 -14.60
C GLU A 180 24.44 17.93 -15.71
N GLY A 181 23.78 19.09 -15.57
CA GLY A 181 22.78 19.59 -16.52
C GLY A 181 21.51 18.73 -16.58
N LYS A 182 21.22 17.95 -15.52
CA LYS A 182 20.03 17.08 -15.45
C LYS A 182 18.79 17.82 -14.94
N ILE A 183 18.97 18.96 -14.27
CA ILE A 183 17.91 19.82 -13.76
C ILE A 183 18.28 21.29 -13.97
N ASP A 184 17.28 22.17 -14.09
CA ASP A 184 17.48 23.62 -14.17
C ASP A 184 17.46 24.27 -12.77
N LEU A 185 17.90 25.53 -12.66
CA LEU A 185 17.83 26.31 -11.41
C LEU A 185 16.41 26.38 -10.81
N LYS A 186 15.39 26.45 -11.67
CA LYS A 186 13.96 26.48 -11.26
C LYS A 186 13.47 25.16 -10.66
N ASP A 187 14.15 24.05 -10.95
CA ASP A 187 13.73 22.71 -10.53
C ASP A 187 14.34 22.33 -9.16
N ILE A 188 15.32 23.11 -8.66
CA ILE A 188 16.05 22.83 -7.42
C ILE A 188 15.10 22.61 -6.23
N ASP A 189 14.16 23.53 -6.04
CA ASP A 189 13.24 23.48 -4.88
C ASP A 189 12.30 22.27 -4.97
N GLU A 190 11.77 21.99 -6.17
CA GLU A 190 10.88 20.84 -6.38
C GLU A 190 11.62 19.52 -6.15
N VAL A 191 12.81 19.36 -6.71
CA VAL A 191 13.62 18.14 -6.55
C VAL A 191 14.02 17.95 -5.10
N LYS A 192 14.47 19.01 -4.41
CA LYS A 192 14.80 18.97 -2.98
C LYS A 192 13.59 18.52 -2.16
N LYS A 193 12.42 19.10 -2.43
CA LYS A 193 11.17 18.77 -1.74
C LYS A 193 10.78 17.31 -1.92
N ILE A 194 10.82 16.79 -3.15
CA ILE A 194 10.50 15.39 -3.46
C ILE A 194 11.48 14.43 -2.76
N LEU A 195 12.78 14.71 -2.84
CA LEU A 195 13.81 13.89 -2.22
C LEU A 195 13.69 13.89 -0.69
N THR A 196 13.48 15.05 -0.07
CA THR A 196 13.21 15.15 1.37
C THR A 196 11.95 14.37 1.74
N ALA A 197 10.86 14.48 0.98
CA ALA A 197 9.65 13.72 1.24
C ALA A 197 9.89 12.19 1.17
N ARG A 198 10.73 11.72 0.24
CA ARG A 198 11.01 10.29 0.07
C ARG A 198 11.92 9.71 1.15
N PHE A 199 12.91 10.47 1.62
CA PHE A 199 13.97 9.96 2.51
C PHE A 199 13.86 10.45 3.96
N ASP A 200 12.98 11.41 4.25
CA ASP A 200 12.63 11.90 5.60
C ASP A 200 11.11 11.84 5.83
N GLU A 201 10.51 10.70 5.54
CA GLU A 201 9.07 10.50 5.69
C GLU A 201 8.67 10.46 7.18
N LYS A 202 7.53 11.07 7.52
CA LYS A 202 7.03 11.14 8.91
C LYS A 202 6.02 10.05 9.21
N GLY A 203 6.35 9.12 10.12
CA GLY A 203 5.41 8.10 10.60
C GLY A 203 4.19 8.70 11.30
N ILE A 204 3.11 7.92 11.38
CA ILE A 204 1.90 8.30 12.14
C ILE A 204 2.12 8.09 13.64
N ASP A 205 1.53 8.92 14.48
CA ASP A 205 1.57 8.71 15.94
C ASP A 205 0.91 7.39 16.35
N SER A 206 1.41 6.78 17.42
CA SER A 206 1.01 5.41 17.84
C SER A 206 -0.49 5.27 18.11
N TYR A 207 -1.13 6.28 18.70
CA TYR A 207 -2.57 6.25 19.01
C TYR A 207 -3.42 6.31 17.74
N LEU A 208 -3.09 7.19 16.80
CA LEU A 208 -3.74 7.23 15.47
C LEU A 208 -3.41 5.98 14.65
N GLY A 209 -2.22 5.41 14.82
CA GLY A 209 -1.85 4.12 14.26
C GLY A 209 -2.77 3.00 14.74
N THR A 210 -3.06 2.94 16.04
CA THR A 210 -4.04 1.99 16.61
C THR A 210 -5.44 2.24 16.07
N PHE A 211 -5.92 3.47 16.08
CA PHE A 211 -7.23 3.82 15.51
C PHE A 211 -7.34 3.37 14.04
N LYS A 212 -6.35 3.73 13.22
CA LYS A 212 -6.23 3.31 11.81
C LYS A 212 -6.33 1.79 11.66
N ASN A 213 -5.58 1.05 12.47
CA ASN A 213 -5.54 -0.42 12.41
C ASN A 213 -6.88 -1.05 12.81
N LEU A 214 -7.55 -0.52 13.84
CA LEU A 214 -8.88 -0.97 14.25
C LEU A 214 -9.92 -0.69 13.16
N THR A 215 -9.87 0.47 12.52
CA THR A 215 -10.73 0.77 11.38
C THR A 215 -10.50 -0.19 10.22
N TYR A 216 -9.24 -0.54 9.90
CA TYR A 216 -8.96 -1.54 8.89
C TYR A 216 -9.49 -2.94 9.26
N MET A 217 -9.32 -3.38 10.51
CA MET A 217 -9.89 -4.66 10.95
C MET A 217 -11.41 -4.66 10.78
N SER A 218 -12.07 -3.58 11.14
CA SER A 218 -13.51 -3.47 11.01
C SER A 218 -13.99 -3.42 9.56
N VAL A 219 -13.42 -2.51 8.76
CA VAL A 219 -13.88 -2.25 7.39
C VAL A 219 -13.42 -3.34 6.43
N MET A 220 -12.17 -3.80 6.56
CA MET A 220 -11.54 -4.76 5.63
C MET A 220 -11.51 -6.19 6.17
N GLY A 221 -11.68 -6.40 7.47
CA GLY A 221 -11.59 -7.73 8.09
C GLY A 221 -12.77 -8.66 7.88
N SER A 222 -13.53 -8.47 6.80
CA SER A 222 -14.62 -9.35 6.40
C SER A 222 -14.23 -10.12 5.12
N PRO A 223 -14.61 -11.40 4.98
CA PRO A 223 -14.32 -12.19 3.78
C PRO A 223 -14.89 -11.56 2.50
N PHE A 224 -15.97 -10.78 2.59
CA PHE A 224 -16.54 -10.06 1.44
C PHE A 224 -15.58 -9.03 0.82
N ASN A 225 -14.66 -8.46 1.61
CA ASN A 225 -13.70 -7.50 1.07
C ASN A 225 -12.58 -8.17 0.27
N ALA A 226 -12.34 -9.46 0.54
CA ALA A 226 -11.44 -10.25 -0.28
C ALA A 226 -11.94 -10.36 -1.72
N VAL A 227 -13.26 -10.40 -1.92
CA VAL A 227 -13.88 -10.38 -3.25
C VAL A 227 -13.64 -9.05 -3.99
N THR A 228 -13.56 -7.92 -3.28
CA THR A 228 -13.25 -6.62 -3.91
C THR A 228 -11.86 -6.59 -4.56
N GLN A 229 -10.92 -7.44 -4.11
CA GLN A 229 -9.59 -7.53 -4.72
C GLN A 229 -9.56 -8.16 -6.11
N LEU A 230 -10.70 -8.65 -6.63
CA LEU A 230 -10.81 -9.03 -8.04
C LEU A 230 -10.47 -7.86 -8.99
N GLY A 231 -10.58 -6.61 -8.53
CA GLY A 231 -10.05 -5.44 -9.25
C GLY A 231 -8.56 -5.55 -9.58
N ASP A 232 -7.75 -6.13 -8.69
CA ASP A 232 -6.30 -6.30 -8.92
C ASP A 232 -6.00 -7.37 -9.98
N LEU A 233 -6.89 -8.36 -10.14
CA LEU A 233 -6.84 -9.29 -11.29
C LEU A 233 -7.20 -8.58 -12.60
N GLY A 234 -8.10 -7.61 -12.56
CA GLY A 234 -8.34 -6.70 -13.67
C GLY A 234 -7.05 -6.00 -14.12
N MET A 235 -6.28 -5.46 -13.17
CA MET A 235 -4.99 -4.82 -13.48
C MET A 235 -3.96 -5.80 -14.04
N SER A 236 -3.94 -7.04 -13.55
CA SER A 236 -3.15 -8.13 -14.13
C SER A 236 -3.50 -8.37 -15.60
N ALA A 237 -4.79 -8.46 -15.90
CA ALA A 237 -5.30 -8.64 -17.26
C ALA A 237 -4.99 -7.44 -18.16
N TYR A 238 -5.04 -6.22 -17.64
CA TYR A 238 -4.65 -5.02 -18.35
C TYR A 238 -3.16 -5.02 -18.70
N ALA A 239 -2.29 -5.26 -17.72
CA ALA A 239 -0.84 -5.14 -17.81
C ALA A 239 -0.18 -6.31 -18.56
N GLY A 240 -0.47 -7.56 -18.16
CA GLY A 240 0.09 -8.79 -18.73
C GLY A 240 -0.72 -9.37 -19.89
N GLY A 241 -1.98 -8.96 -20.02
CA GLY A 241 -2.94 -9.47 -20.99
C GLY A 241 -3.87 -10.54 -20.40
N ILE A 242 -5.14 -10.53 -20.84
CA ILE A 242 -6.23 -11.38 -20.33
C ILE A 242 -5.85 -12.87 -20.36
N ALA A 243 -5.50 -13.41 -21.53
CA ALA A 243 -5.20 -14.84 -21.68
C ALA A 243 -4.04 -15.32 -20.80
N ARG A 244 -2.99 -14.49 -20.63
CA ARG A 244 -1.86 -14.84 -19.75
C ARG A 244 -2.30 -14.84 -18.29
N THR A 245 -3.06 -13.82 -17.89
CA THR A 245 -3.56 -13.68 -16.51
C THR A 245 -4.45 -14.85 -16.14
N LEU A 246 -5.43 -15.19 -16.99
CA LEU A 246 -6.31 -16.34 -16.77
C LEU A 246 -5.53 -17.66 -16.64
N LYS A 247 -4.44 -17.83 -17.39
CA LYS A 247 -3.55 -18.99 -17.25
C LYS A 247 -2.78 -19.00 -15.91
N GLN A 248 -2.43 -17.83 -15.36
CA GLN A 248 -1.67 -17.73 -14.10
C GLN A 248 -2.54 -17.89 -12.85
N ILE A 249 -3.84 -17.59 -12.91
CA ILE A 249 -4.74 -17.72 -11.74
C ILE A 249 -4.72 -19.13 -11.13
N PRO A 250 -5.00 -20.22 -11.87
CA PRO A 250 -4.97 -21.56 -11.28
C PRO A 250 -3.57 -21.95 -10.81
N LEU A 251 -2.51 -21.55 -11.52
CA LEU A 251 -1.13 -21.78 -11.10
C LEU A 251 -0.81 -21.08 -9.78
N SER A 252 -1.35 -19.87 -9.55
CA SER A 252 -1.14 -19.10 -8.32
C SER A 252 -1.88 -19.75 -7.15
N ILE A 253 -3.13 -20.18 -7.37
CA ILE A 253 -3.95 -20.91 -6.38
C ILE A 253 -3.22 -22.19 -5.93
N PHE A 254 -2.73 -23.00 -6.88
CA PHE A 254 -1.99 -24.23 -6.59
C PHE A 254 -0.50 -24.00 -6.26
N ARG A 255 -0.06 -22.74 -6.13
CA ARG A 255 1.34 -22.35 -5.82
C ARG A 255 2.39 -22.93 -6.78
N LYS A 256 2.00 -23.15 -8.04
CA LYS A 256 2.83 -23.67 -9.16
C LYS A 256 3.34 -22.56 -10.09
N VAL A 257 3.24 -21.29 -9.68
CA VAL A 257 3.78 -20.15 -10.43
C VAL A 257 5.30 -20.17 -10.50
N LYS A 258 5.86 -19.56 -11.55
CA LYS A 258 7.31 -19.45 -11.75
C LYS A 258 7.96 -18.50 -10.75
N LEU A 259 7.27 -17.41 -10.41
CA LEU A 259 7.68 -16.45 -9.38
C LEU A 259 6.56 -16.19 -8.39
N LYS A 260 6.89 -16.23 -7.10
CA LYS A 260 6.01 -15.83 -6.00
C LYS A 260 6.26 -14.38 -5.63
N LYS A 261 5.30 -13.74 -4.97
CA LYS A 261 5.48 -12.37 -4.47
C LYS A 261 6.65 -12.25 -3.48
N SER A 262 6.90 -13.31 -2.69
CA SER A 262 8.01 -13.38 -1.75
C SER A 262 9.38 -13.38 -2.44
N ASP A 263 9.47 -13.87 -3.68
CA ASP A 263 10.73 -13.87 -4.45
C ASP A 263 11.17 -12.46 -4.85
N LEU A 264 10.23 -11.50 -4.83
CA LEU A 264 10.43 -10.08 -5.05
C LEU A 264 10.51 -9.29 -3.72
N GLY A 265 10.48 -9.96 -2.57
CA GLY A 265 10.51 -9.32 -1.25
C GLY A 265 9.19 -8.63 -0.86
N ILE A 266 8.06 -9.06 -1.44
CA ILE A 266 6.75 -8.46 -1.16
C ILE A 266 5.98 -9.32 -0.15
N ASP A 267 6.01 -8.89 1.11
CA ASP A 267 5.26 -9.56 2.18
C ASP A 267 3.92 -8.87 2.48
N LYS A 268 3.88 -7.54 2.33
CA LYS A 268 2.73 -6.71 2.71
C LYS A 268 1.75 -6.50 1.56
N MET A 269 0.48 -6.29 1.93
CA MET A 269 -0.58 -6.02 0.95
C MET A 269 -0.43 -4.64 0.28
N ALA A 270 -0.14 -3.61 1.06
CA ALA A 270 0.04 -2.23 0.61
C ALA A 270 0.91 -1.45 1.59
N ILE A 271 1.44 -0.30 1.14
CA ILE A 271 2.32 0.56 1.94
C ILE A 271 1.64 1.11 3.21
N GLU A 272 0.31 1.24 3.21
CA GLU A 272 -0.45 1.71 4.38
C GLU A 272 -0.45 0.73 5.57
N PHE A 273 -0.16 -0.56 5.30
CA PHE A 273 0.02 -1.62 6.30
C PHE A 273 1.49 -1.80 6.71
N SER A 274 2.36 -0.85 6.37
CA SER A 274 3.80 -0.96 6.66
C SER A 274 4.16 -0.76 8.13
N ASN A 275 3.28 -0.20 8.96
CA ASN A 275 3.55 0.10 10.37
C ASN A 275 3.82 -1.18 11.19
N ALA A 276 4.80 -1.12 12.09
CA ALA A 276 5.06 -2.14 13.09
C ALA A 276 4.23 -1.88 14.36
N GLY A 277 3.75 -2.94 15.02
CA GLY A 277 3.01 -2.86 16.29
C GLY A 277 2.08 -4.04 16.54
N LEU A 278 1.58 -4.18 17.77
CA LEU A 278 0.65 -5.26 18.16
C LEU A 278 -0.66 -5.22 17.35
N THR A 279 -1.23 -4.02 17.17
CA THR A 279 -2.48 -3.85 16.40
C THR A 279 -2.28 -4.08 14.90
N ALA A 280 -1.08 -3.84 14.37
CA ALA A 280 -0.74 -4.20 13.00
C ALA A 280 -0.67 -5.72 12.80
N LYS A 281 -0.11 -6.46 13.78
CA LYS A 281 -0.15 -7.94 13.77
C LYS A 281 -1.58 -8.48 13.83
N ALA A 282 -2.47 -7.83 14.60
CA ALA A 282 -3.87 -8.20 14.65
C ALA A 282 -4.57 -8.00 13.28
N VAL A 283 -4.32 -6.88 12.60
CA VAL A 283 -4.78 -6.64 11.22
C VAL A 283 -4.31 -7.75 10.28
N ASP A 284 -3.00 -8.07 10.31
CA ASP A 284 -2.42 -9.12 9.46
C ASP A 284 -3.08 -10.49 9.71
N ASN A 285 -3.35 -10.83 10.97
CA ASN A 285 -4.03 -12.08 11.33
C ASN A 285 -5.46 -12.10 10.81
N VAL A 286 -6.22 -11.03 11.01
CA VAL A 286 -7.58 -10.91 10.45
C VAL A 286 -7.55 -11.07 8.93
N PHE A 287 -6.61 -10.43 8.24
CA PHE A 287 -6.47 -10.53 6.78
C PHE A 287 -6.06 -11.91 6.30
N LYS A 288 -5.29 -12.66 7.10
CA LYS A 288 -4.99 -14.07 6.81
C LYS A 288 -6.24 -14.94 7.00
N THR A 289 -6.94 -14.78 8.12
CA THR A 289 -8.12 -15.58 8.47
C THR A 289 -9.28 -15.37 7.49
N THR A 290 -9.48 -14.15 7.01
CA THR A 290 -10.56 -13.84 6.05
C THR A 290 -10.22 -14.22 4.61
N GLY A 291 -9.01 -14.74 4.36
CA GLY A 291 -8.53 -15.08 3.02
C GLY A 291 -8.04 -13.88 2.20
N LEU A 292 -8.09 -12.66 2.75
CA LEU A 292 -7.69 -11.43 2.06
C LEU A 292 -6.22 -11.47 1.60
N THR A 293 -5.32 -11.96 2.44
CA THR A 293 -3.90 -12.12 2.09
C THR A 293 -3.71 -13.14 0.95
N ALA A 294 -4.53 -14.18 0.88
CA ALA A 294 -4.42 -15.21 -0.15
C ALA A 294 -4.86 -14.68 -1.52
N ILE A 295 -5.99 -13.96 -1.58
CA ILE A 295 -6.46 -13.33 -2.82
C ILE A 295 -5.48 -12.26 -3.31
N ASP A 296 -4.94 -11.44 -2.40
CA ASP A 296 -3.91 -10.43 -2.73
C ASP A 296 -2.68 -11.12 -3.36
N SER A 297 -2.28 -12.25 -2.79
CA SER A 297 -1.14 -13.02 -3.30
C SER A 297 -1.42 -13.57 -4.70
N ILE A 298 -2.61 -14.11 -4.94
CA ILE A 298 -3.02 -14.59 -6.27
C ILE A 298 -3.01 -13.44 -7.28
N GLY A 299 -3.55 -12.27 -6.92
CA GLY A 299 -3.54 -11.09 -7.78
C GLY A 299 -2.13 -10.63 -8.15
N LYS A 300 -1.26 -10.49 -7.15
CA LYS A 300 0.15 -10.11 -7.34
C LYS A 300 0.91 -11.13 -8.18
N GLU A 301 0.78 -12.40 -7.86
CA GLU A 301 1.47 -13.48 -8.58
C GLU A 301 0.96 -13.60 -10.02
N ALA A 302 -0.34 -13.42 -10.25
CA ALA A 302 -0.90 -13.36 -11.60
C ALA A 302 -0.34 -12.18 -12.40
N LEU A 303 -0.24 -10.98 -11.82
CA LEU A 303 0.38 -9.81 -12.45
C LEU A 303 1.87 -10.05 -12.75
N ILE A 304 2.64 -10.51 -11.77
CA ILE A 304 4.09 -10.79 -11.90
C ILE A 304 4.34 -11.80 -13.02
N ASN A 305 3.63 -12.93 -13.02
CA ASN A 305 3.91 -14.00 -13.99
C ASN A 305 3.33 -13.69 -15.38
N SER A 306 2.20 -12.99 -15.47
CA SER A 306 1.63 -12.59 -16.76
C SER A 306 2.48 -11.53 -17.46
N THR A 307 3.03 -10.58 -16.70
CA THR A 307 3.96 -9.55 -17.20
C THR A 307 5.33 -10.13 -17.53
N LEU A 308 5.83 -11.09 -16.74
CA LEU A 308 7.01 -11.87 -17.12
C LEU A 308 6.81 -12.55 -18.47
N GLY A 309 5.70 -13.27 -18.67
CA GLY A 309 5.40 -13.91 -19.96
C GLY A 309 5.25 -12.92 -21.11
N LYS A 310 4.73 -11.71 -20.85
CA LYS A 310 4.67 -10.61 -21.83
C LYS A 310 6.08 -10.13 -22.20
N PHE A 311 6.94 -9.84 -21.22
CA PHE A 311 8.29 -9.36 -21.46
C PHE A 311 9.16 -10.40 -22.14
N GLN A 312 9.04 -11.67 -21.79
CA GLN A 312 9.73 -12.76 -22.47
C GLN A 312 9.30 -12.89 -23.93
N LYS A 313 7.99 -12.76 -24.22
CA LYS A 313 7.49 -12.74 -25.60
C LYS A 313 8.04 -11.55 -26.40
N LEU A 314 8.08 -10.36 -25.79
CA LEU A 314 8.64 -9.17 -26.42
C LEU A 314 10.15 -9.35 -26.66
N ALA A 315 10.88 -9.87 -25.68
CA ALA A 315 12.30 -10.15 -25.79
C ALA A 315 12.61 -11.15 -26.93
N LYS A 316 11.77 -12.18 -27.12
CA LYS A 316 11.89 -13.19 -28.19
C LYS A 316 11.34 -12.75 -29.56
N THR A 317 10.90 -11.50 -29.71
CA THR A 317 10.35 -11.01 -30.99
C THR A 317 11.43 -10.94 -32.07
N SER A 318 11.13 -11.40 -33.30
CA SER A 318 12.08 -11.41 -34.42
C SER A 318 12.40 -10.00 -34.94
N LEU A 319 13.60 -9.81 -35.52
CA LEU A 319 14.08 -8.51 -35.99
C LEU A 319 13.09 -7.81 -36.96
N LYS A 320 12.53 -8.55 -37.92
CA LYS A 320 11.50 -8.05 -38.85
C LYS A 320 10.30 -7.42 -38.12
N LYS A 321 9.88 -8.01 -36.99
CA LYS A 321 8.77 -7.51 -36.17
C LYS A 321 9.19 -6.35 -35.26
N GLN A 322 10.46 -6.28 -34.86
CA GLN A 322 11.01 -5.17 -34.06
C GLN A 322 11.02 -3.85 -34.86
N ILE A 323 11.42 -3.90 -36.14
CA ILE A 323 11.55 -2.72 -37.01
C ILE A 323 10.19 -2.31 -37.63
N SER A 324 9.18 -3.19 -37.59
CA SER A 324 7.85 -2.89 -38.12
C SER A 324 7.24 -1.60 -37.52
N SER A 325 6.60 -0.82 -38.38
CA SER A 325 5.82 0.37 -37.97
C SER A 325 4.49 0.00 -37.29
N GLY A 326 4.10 -1.27 -37.34
CA GLY A 326 2.87 -1.77 -36.70
C GLY A 326 2.95 -1.81 -35.16
N ASP A 327 1.82 -2.19 -34.56
CA ASP A 327 1.63 -2.24 -33.10
C ASP A 327 2.71 -3.06 -32.37
N ILE A 328 3.16 -4.18 -32.95
CA ILE A 328 4.19 -5.02 -32.35
C ILE A 328 5.55 -4.33 -32.25
N GLY A 329 5.97 -3.63 -33.32
CA GLY A 329 7.25 -2.91 -33.32
C GLY A 329 7.19 -1.70 -32.39
N ARG A 330 6.05 -1.01 -32.31
CA ARG A 330 5.84 0.08 -31.35
C ARG A 330 5.95 -0.42 -29.90
N LYS A 331 5.26 -1.51 -29.55
CA LYS A 331 5.33 -2.14 -28.22
C LYS A 331 6.73 -2.61 -27.89
N TYR A 332 7.47 -3.14 -28.87
CA TYR A 332 8.87 -3.50 -28.68
C TYR A 332 9.74 -2.28 -28.38
N ARG A 333 9.61 -1.19 -29.15
CA ARG A 333 10.36 0.06 -28.90
C ARG A 333 10.05 0.65 -27.52
N GLN A 334 8.78 0.70 -27.12
CA GLN A 334 8.38 1.13 -25.78
C GLN A 334 8.98 0.26 -24.68
N PHE A 335 9.02 -1.06 -24.90
CA PHE A 335 9.65 -2.00 -23.99
C PHE A 335 11.17 -1.78 -23.85
N ILE A 336 11.88 -1.53 -24.96
CA ILE A 336 13.31 -1.20 -24.92
C ILE A 336 13.55 0.11 -24.18
N VAL A 337 12.80 1.18 -24.49
CA VAL A 337 12.91 2.46 -23.76
C VAL A 337 12.65 2.28 -22.26
N LYS A 338 11.66 1.44 -21.88
CA LYS A 338 11.42 1.09 -20.47
C LYS A 338 12.65 0.43 -19.85
N LEU A 339 13.27 -0.54 -20.53
CA LEU A 339 14.47 -1.19 -20.02
C LEU A 339 15.68 -0.23 -19.94
N GLU A 340 15.85 0.66 -20.90
CA GLU A 340 16.93 1.66 -20.93
C GLU A 340 16.78 2.65 -19.78
N ASN A 341 15.56 3.11 -19.51
CA ASN A 341 15.28 4.02 -18.41
C ASN A 341 15.52 3.40 -17.02
N ILE A 342 15.33 2.08 -16.88
CA ILE A 342 15.49 1.39 -15.58
C ILE A 342 16.94 0.91 -15.38
N PHE A 343 17.55 0.36 -16.43
CA PHE A 343 18.81 -0.39 -16.32
C PHE A 343 20.00 0.27 -17.00
N GLU A 344 19.79 1.32 -17.80
CA GLU A 344 20.83 2.04 -18.54
C GLU A 344 21.81 1.08 -19.26
N LYS A 345 23.01 0.90 -18.70
CA LYS A 345 24.07 0.06 -19.25
C LYS A 345 23.75 -1.44 -19.18
N GLU A 346 22.87 -1.86 -18.27
CA GLU A 346 22.55 -3.27 -18.04
C GLU A 346 21.38 -3.80 -18.89
N THR A 347 20.71 -2.94 -19.67
CA THR A 347 19.55 -3.30 -20.50
C THR A 347 19.79 -4.51 -21.40
N LYS A 348 20.98 -4.61 -22.01
CA LYS A 348 21.36 -5.76 -22.85
C LYS A 348 21.37 -7.07 -22.07
N ASN A 349 21.84 -7.05 -20.82
CA ASN A 349 21.88 -8.23 -19.95
C ASN A 349 20.47 -8.65 -19.52
N VAL A 350 19.60 -7.69 -19.21
CA VAL A 350 18.19 -7.96 -18.89
C VAL A 350 17.47 -8.58 -20.08
N LEU A 351 17.66 -8.03 -21.28
CA LEU A 351 17.06 -8.56 -22.50
C LEU A 351 17.54 -9.99 -22.80
N LYS A 352 18.82 -10.29 -22.60
CA LYS A 352 19.36 -11.66 -22.72
C LYS A 352 18.75 -12.61 -21.69
N GLY A 353 18.61 -12.18 -20.43
CA GLY A 353 17.98 -12.98 -19.37
C GLY A 353 16.53 -13.33 -19.70
N LEU A 354 15.76 -12.34 -20.17
CA LEU A 354 14.36 -12.54 -20.59
C LEU A 354 14.24 -13.48 -21.80
N LYS A 355 15.15 -13.38 -22.79
CA LYS A 355 15.21 -14.33 -23.92
C LYS A 355 15.51 -15.75 -23.47
N GLY A 356 16.47 -15.91 -22.56
CA GLY A 356 16.94 -17.22 -22.08
C GLY A 356 16.13 -17.82 -20.94
N ASP A 357 14.98 -17.24 -20.56
CA ASP A 357 14.14 -17.70 -19.45
C ASP A 357 14.82 -17.71 -18.07
N LYS A 358 16.00 -17.09 -17.94
CA LYS A 358 16.79 -17.02 -16.70
C LYS A 358 16.31 -15.85 -15.85
N ILE A 359 15.72 -16.13 -14.69
CA ILE A 359 15.31 -15.08 -13.76
C ILE A 359 16.52 -14.68 -12.90
N ASN A 360 16.93 -13.43 -13.02
CA ASN A 360 17.95 -12.80 -12.18
C ASN A 360 17.35 -11.61 -11.41
N GLU A 361 18.17 -10.98 -10.55
CA GLU A 361 17.72 -9.83 -9.73
C GLU A 361 17.22 -8.65 -10.57
N ASN A 362 17.81 -8.39 -11.74
CA ASN A 362 17.32 -7.33 -12.62
C ASN A 362 15.94 -7.64 -13.20
N ILE A 363 15.64 -8.91 -13.52
CA ILE A 363 14.30 -9.30 -13.95
C ILE A 363 13.31 -9.18 -12.79
N LYS A 364 13.70 -9.56 -11.57
CA LYS A 364 12.86 -9.33 -10.38
C LYS A 364 12.60 -7.84 -10.17
N LEU A 365 13.62 -6.99 -10.30
CA LEU A 365 13.49 -5.53 -10.22
C LEU A 365 12.55 -4.99 -11.32
N LEU A 366 12.66 -5.48 -12.55
CA LEU A 366 11.76 -5.10 -13.64
C LEU A 366 10.30 -5.45 -13.32
N LEU A 367 10.06 -6.66 -12.81
CA LEU A 367 8.71 -7.11 -12.44
C LEU A 367 8.18 -6.37 -11.20
N PHE A 368 9.05 -6.03 -10.26
CA PHE A 368 8.69 -5.19 -9.12
C PHE A 368 8.29 -3.78 -9.57
N ASN A 369 9.02 -3.16 -10.50
CA ASN A 369 8.63 -1.88 -11.10
C ASN A 369 7.28 -1.97 -11.83
N GLU A 370 7.04 -3.03 -12.60
CA GLU A 370 5.74 -3.25 -13.25
C GLU A 370 4.60 -3.44 -12.23
N LEU A 371 4.89 -4.07 -11.09
CA LEU A 371 3.92 -4.19 -10.01
C LEU A 371 3.62 -2.83 -9.36
N LEU A 372 4.65 -2.02 -9.11
CA LEU A 372 4.52 -0.65 -8.61
C LEU A 372 3.74 0.23 -9.57
N ASP A 373 3.75 -0.03 -10.88
CA ASP A 373 2.89 0.70 -11.81
C ASP A 373 1.39 0.52 -11.45
N PHE A 374 0.96 -0.58 -10.85
CA PHE A 374 -0.45 -0.84 -10.59
C PHE A 374 -0.84 -0.93 -9.12
N GLN A 375 0.13 -1.06 -8.21
CA GLN A 375 -0.14 -1.26 -6.79
C GLN A 375 0.70 -0.33 -5.89
N PRO A 376 0.12 0.20 -4.80
CA PRO A 376 0.83 1.09 -3.88
C PRO A 376 1.68 0.30 -2.87
N LEU A 377 2.82 -0.25 -3.32
CA LEU A 377 3.71 -1.06 -2.47
C LEU A 377 4.95 -0.32 -1.97
N ALA A 378 5.22 0.88 -2.48
CA ALA A 378 6.37 1.68 -2.08
C ALA A 378 5.96 3.11 -1.71
N LEU A 379 6.79 3.78 -0.90
CA LEU A 379 6.60 5.18 -0.50
C LEU A 379 6.59 6.14 -1.70
N SER A 380 7.26 5.78 -2.80
CA SER A 380 7.24 6.58 -4.03
C SER A 380 5.90 6.53 -4.78
N GLU A 381 4.99 5.63 -4.41
CA GLU A 381 3.68 5.46 -5.07
C GLU A 381 2.56 6.27 -4.39
N VAL A 382 2.90 7.05 -3.37
CA VAL A 382 1.94 7.88 -2.63
C VAL A 382 2.29 9.37 -2.78
N PRO A 383 1.31 10.28 -2.64
CA PRO A 383 1.57 11.72 -2.77
C PRO A 383 2.57 12.23 -1.73
N GLU A 384 3.30 13.29 -2.08
CA GLU A 384 4.26 13.95 -1.17
C GLU A 384 3.65 14.32 0.20
N LYS A 385 2.39 14.76 0.23
CA LYS A 385 1.67 15.08 1.46
C LYS A 385 1.41 13.86 2.34
N TYR A 386 1.26 12.67 1.78
CA TYR A 386 1.24 11.44 2.57
C TYR A 386 2.57 11.26 3.32
N LEU A 387 3.70 11.48 2.65
CA LEU A 387 5.01 11.24 3.23
C LEU A 387 5.41 12.28 4.27
N THR A 388 5.11 13.55 4.00
CA THR A 388 5.53 14.70 4.81
C THR A 388 4.58 15.01 5.97
N SER A 389 3.29 14.67 5.85
CA SER A 389 2.35 14.84 6.96
C SER A 389 2.49 13.70 7.96
N LYS A 390 2.65 14.05 9.24
CA LYS A 390 2.71 13.07 10.34
C LYS A 390 1.35 12.38 10.52
N ASN A 391 0.40 13.12 11.08
CA ASN A 391 -0.94 12.63 11.36
C ASN A 391 -1.90 12.74 10.17
N GLY A 392 -1.55 13.56 9.16
CA GLY A 392 -2.34 13.71 7.92
C GLY A 392 -2.42 12.44 7.07
N ARG A 393 -1.53 11.46 7.28
CA ARG A 393 -1.62 10.12 6.67
C ARG A 393 -2.96 9.43 6.88
N ILE A 394 -3.66 9.75 7.99
CA ILE A 394 -4.97 9.17 8.27
C ILE A 394 -6.01 9.50 7.19
N LEU A 395 -5.90 10.65 6.52
CA LEU A 395 -6.82 11.06 5.46
C LEU A 395 -6.73 10.16 4.22
N TYR A 396 -5.64 9.40 4.09
CA TYR A 396 -5.40 8.48 2.97
C TYR A 396 -5.86 7.05 3.27
N MET A 397 -6.27 6.77 4.51
CA MET A 397 -6.75 5.45 4.93
C MET A 397 -7.89 4.98 4.00
N LEU A 398 -7.77 3.75 3.47
CA LEU A 398 -8.70 3.13 2.50
C LEU A 398 -8.76 3.80 1.12
N LYS A 399 -8.04 4.91 0.92
CA LYS A 399 -8.04 5.69 -0.34
C LYS A 399 -6.77 5.49 -1.16
N THR A 400 -5.72 4.89 -0.58
CA THR A 400 -4.43 4.65 -1.24
C THR A 400 -4.59 3.94 -2.60
N TRP A 401 -5.46 2.93 -2.67
CA TRP A 401 -5.75 2.21 -3.91
C TRP A 401 -6.43 3.10 -4.96
N SER A 402 -7.44 3.89 -4.57
CA SER A 402 -8.13 4.82 -5.48
C SER A 402 -7.17 5.87 -6.04
N ILE A 403 -6.28 6.39 -5.20
CA ILE A 403 -5.22 7.32 -5.64
C ILE A 403 -4.29 6.64 -6.63
N LYS A 404 -3.94 5.38 -6.40
CA LYS A 404 -3.14 4.61 -7.34
C LYS A 404 -3.86 4.44 -8.68
N MET A 405 -5.16 4.16 -8.68
CA MET A 405 -5.96 4.06 -9.90
C MET A 405 -6.02 5.38 -10.66
N MET A 406 -6.18 6.52 -9.98
CA MET A 406 -6.09 7.84 -10.63
C MET A 406 -4.76 8.04 -11.33
N ASP A 407 -3.66 7.63 -10.69
CA ASP A 407 -2.35 7.70 -11.31
C ASP A 407 -2.25 6.77 -12.53
N VAL A 408 -2.80 5.55 -12.47
CA VAL A 408 -2.88 4.66 -13.65
C VAL A 408 -3.61 5.34 -14.80
N TYR A 409 -4.80 5.90 -14.60
CA TYR A 409 -5.52 6.65 -15.64
C TYR A 409 -4.72 7.86 -16.13
N ARG A 410 -4.12 8.63 -15.23
CA ARG A 410 -3.25 9.76 -15.57
C ARG A 410 -2.12 9.36 -16.51
N ARG A 411 -1.46 8.23 -16.26
CA ARG A 411 -0.29 7.79 -17.02
C ARG A 411 -0.64 7.05 -18.31
N GLU A 412 -1.64 6.17 -18.25
CA GLU A 412 -2.01 5.30 -19.39
C GLU A 412 -2.94 6.00 -20.38
N VAL A 413 -3.76 6.94 -19.91
CA VAL A 413 -4.77 7.63 -20.73
C VAL A 413 -4.35 9.08 -20.96
N PHE A 414 -4.43 9.91 -19.92
CA PHE A 414 -4.38 11.36 -20.09
C PHE A 414 -3.00 11.85 -20.52
N ARG A 415 -1.92 11.22 -20.06
CA ARG A 415 -0.55 11.56 -20.48
C ARG A 415 -0.33 11.28 -21.98
N ASN A 416 -0.83 10.15 -22.49
CA ASN A 416 -0.71 9.82 -23.91
C ASN A 416 -1.52 10.79 -24.77
N ILE A 417 -2.76 11.10 -24.37
CA ILE A 417 -3.61 12.10 -25.03
C ILE A 417 -2.92 13.48 -25.03
N LYS A 418 -2.47 13.96 -23.87
CA LYS A 418 -1.81 15.26 -23.74
C LYS A 418 -0.54 15.35 -24.58
N ARG A 419 0.29 14.30 -24.59
CA ARG A 419 1.49 14.24 -25.43
C ARG A 419 1.13 14.24 -26.91
N GLY A 420 0.14 13.45 -27.32
CA GLY A 420 -0.33 13.41 -28.70
C GLY A 420 -0.82 14.77 -29.20
N TYR A 421 -1.55 15.53 -28.38
CA TYR A 421 -1.90 16.91 -28.72
C TYR A 421 -0.68 17.84 -28.81
N LYS A 422 0.26 17.75 -27.86
CA LYS A 422 1.47 18.58 -27.86
C LYS A 422 2.40 18.31 -29.04
N THR A 423 2.48 17.07 -29.51
CA THR A 423 3.41 16.65 -30.57
C THR A 423 2.75 16.46 -31.94
N GLY A 424 1.41 16.61 -32.04
CA GLY A 424 0.65 16.29 -33.25
C GLY A 424 0.56 14.79 -33.57
N ASP A 425 1.01 13.91 -32.67
CA ASP A 425 1.02 12.47 -32.90
C ASP A 425 -0.35 11.85 -32.56
N LYS A 426 -1.17 11.67 -33.60
CA LYS A 426 -2.50 11.04 -33.50
C LYS A 426 -2.45 9.63 -32.92
N SER A 427 -1.33 8.90 -33.08
CA SER A 427 -1.22 7.54 -32.56
C SER A 427 -1.21 7.49 -31.03
N LEU A 428 -0.60 8.48 -30.37
CA LEU A 428 -0.62 8.61 -28.91
C LEU A 428 -2.02 8.94 -28.38
N ILE A 429 -2.79 9.77 -29.10
CA ILE A 429 -4.18 10.06 -28.75
C ILE A 429 -5.03 8.79 -28.82
N VAL A 430 -4.92 8.06 -29.93
CA VAL A 430 -5.63 6.79 -30.14
C VAL A 430 -5.24 5.76 -29.08
N ASP A 431 -3.96 5.64 -28.73
CA ASP A 431 -3.49 4.72 -27.70
C ASP A 431 -4.05 5.10 -26.31
N GLY A 432 -4.11 6.39 -25.98
CA GLY A 432 -4.74 6.87 -24.75
C GLY A 432 -6.23 6.55 -24.67
N VAL A 433 -6.99 6.78 -25.75
CA VAL A 433 -8.43 6.44 -25.83
C VAL A 433 -8.64 4.93 -25.73
N LYS A 434 -7.83 4.13 -26.44
CA LYS A 434 -7.87 2.66 -26.34
C LYS A 434 -7.60 2.18 -24.92
N ASN A 435 -6.63 2.79 -24.25
CA ASN A 435 -6.33 2.48 -22.85
C ASN A 435 -7.50 2.84 -21.93
N PHE A 436 -8.17 3.96 -22.15
CA PHE A 436 -9.35 4.35 -21.38
C PHE A 436 -10.47 3.33 -21.51
N VAL A 437 -10.83 2.97 -22.74
CA VAL A 437 -11.87 1.96 -23.00
C VAL A 437 -11.46 0.60 -22.42
N LYS A 438 -10.22 0.17 -22.63
CA LYS A 438 -9.73 -1.13 -22.14
C LYS A 438 -9.72 -1.19 -20.62
N LEU A 439 -9.22 -0.15 -19.95
CA LEU A 439 -9.27 -0.06 -18.48
C LEU A 439 -10.72 -0.07 -18.01
N GLY A 440 -11.60 0.70 -18.65
CA GLY A 440 -13.00 0.78 -18.25
C GLY A 440 -13.74 -0.54 -18.37
N VAL A 441 -13.60 -1.23 -19.50
CA VAL A 441 -14.20 -2.55 -19.70
C VAL A 441 -13.67 -3.56 -18.68
N ILE A 442 -12.34 -3.62 -18.50
CA ILE A 442 -11.73 -4.57 -17.56
C ILE A 442 -12.17 -4.28 -16.12
N MET A 443 -12.18 -3.02 -15.70
CA MET A 443 -12.58 -2.63 -14.35
C MET A 443 -14.07 -2.86 -14.11
N THR A 444 -14.90 -2.57 -15.10
CA THR A 444 -16.35 -2.86 -15.03
C THR A 444 -16.59 -4.35 -14.89
N ILE A 445 -15.95 -5.20 -15.70
CA ILE A 445 -16.09 -6.66 -15.60
C ILE A 445 -15.59 -7.15 -14.23
N ALA A 446 -14.42 -6.70 -13.79
CA ALA A 446 -13.84 -7.12 -12.52
C ALA A 446 -14.73 -6.72 -11.33
N GLY A 447 -15.25 -5.49 -11.34
CA GLY A 447 -16.11 -4.96 -10.30
C GLY A 447 -17.51 -5.60 -10.30
N THR A 448 -18.16 -5.72 -11.47
CA THR A 448 -19.45 -6.41 -11.58
C THR A 448 -19.35 -7.88 -11.17
N THR A 449 -18.25 -8.56 -11.50
CA THR A 449 -18.00 -9.93 -11.03
C THR A 449 -17.87 -9.98 -9.51
N ALA A 450 -17.13 -9.03 -8.93
CA ALA A 450 -16.98 -8.92 -7.49
C ALA A 450 -18.31 -8.68 -6.77
N ASP A 451 -19.13 -7.77 -7.30
CA ASP A 451 -20.41 -7.43 -6.70
C ASP A 451 -21.44 -8.56 -6.85
N THR A 452 -21.44 -9.27 -7.99
CA THR A 452 -22.25 -10.48 -8.18
C THR A 452 -21.90 -11.57 -7.16
N ILE A 453 -20.60 -11.81 -6.92
CA ILE A 453 -20.15 -12.79 -5.92
C ILE A 453 -20.56 -12.33 -4.51
N LYS A 454 -20.37 -11.05 -4.18
CA LYS A 454 -20.81 -10.51 -2.88
C LYS A 454 -22.31 -10.66 -2.69
N ASP A 455 -23.11 -10.36 -3.71
CA ASP A 455 -24.56 -10.47 -3.67
C ASP A 455 -25.00 -11.91 -3.50
N PHE A 456 -24.40 -12.84 -4.23
CA PHE A 456 -24.62 -14.27 -4.05
C PHE A 456 -24.32 -14.70 -2.60
N MET A 457 -23.14 -14.35 -2.08
CA MET A 457 -22.76 -14.67 -0.70
C MET A 457 -23.65 -13.99 0.36
N LEU A 458 -24.27 -12.86 0.03
CA LEU A 458 -25.18 -12.11 0.90
C LEU A 458 -26.66 -12.48 0.68
N GLY A 459 -26.98 -13.43 -0.21
CA GLY A 459 -28.36 -13.75 -0.58
C GLY A 459 -29.13 -12.53 -1.10
N ARG A 460 -28.48 -11.67 -1.90
CA ARG A 460 -29.07 -10.51 -2.57
C ARG A 460 -29.27 -10.84 -4.05
N LYS A 461 -30.30 -10.26 -4.67
CA LYS A 461 -30.48 -10.33 -6.13
C LYS A 461 -29.52 -9.33 -6.78
N THR A 462 -28.73 -9.78 -7.73
CA THR A 462 -27.87 -8.91 -8.53
C THR A 462 -28.68 -8.23 -9.63
N ASP A 463 -28.66 -6.90 -9.65
CA ASP A 463 -29.09 -6.14 -10.81
C ASP A 463 -27.86 -5.78 -11.65
N TYR A 464 -27.68 -6.50 -12.76
CA TYR A 464 -26.50 -6.35 -13.60
C TYR A 464 -26.39 -4.96 -14.24
N SER A 465 -27.51 -4.34 -14.60
CA SER A 465 -27.53 -3.01 -15.21
C SER A 465 -27.09 -1.97 -14.19
N ASP A 466 -27.68 -2.02 -13.00
CA ASP A 466 -27.35 -1.09 -11.92
C ASP A 466 -25.90 -1.25 -11.43
N THR A 467 -25.43 -2.50 -11.32
CA THR A 467 -24.06 -2.83 -10.90
C THR A 467 -23.04 -2.35 -11.93
N MET A 468 -23.36 -2.45 -13.23
CA MET A 468 -22.51 -1.95 -14.30
C MET A 468 -22.37 -0.42 -14.23
N ILE A 469 -23.49 0.30 -14.04
CA ILE A 469 -23.51 1.76 -13.87
C ILE A 469 -22.68 2.17 -12.64
N ASP A 470 -22.81 1.44 -11.53
CA ASP A 470 -22.07 1.73 -10.30
C ASP A 470 -20.56 1.57 -10.46
N ASN A 471 -20.12 0.55 -11.18
CA ASN A 471 -18.72 0.33 -11.45
C ASN A 471 -18.13 1.40 -12.41
N ILE A 472 -18.93 1.88 -13.37
CA ILE A 472 -18.55 3.01 -14.23
C ILE A 472 -18.40 4.29 -13.39
N LEU A 473 -19.32 4.57 -12.48
CA LEU A 473 -19.21 5.71 -11.57
C LEU A 473 -17.99 5.57 -10.66
N GLN A 474 -17.74 4.38 -10.12
CA GLN A 474 -16.60 4.11 -9.24
C GLN A 474 -15.25 4.35 -9.93
N MET A 475 -15.17 4.11 -11.25
CA MET A 475 -13.98 4.47 -12.03
C MET A 475 -13.71 5.97 -12.07
N ALA A 476 -14.76 6.80 -12.01
CA ALA A 476 -14.66 8.25 -11.85
C ALA A 476 -14.48 8.68 -10.38
N LEU A 477 -14.28 7.71 -9.46
CA LEU A 477 -14.30 7.89 -8.01
C LEU A 477 -15.63 8.44 -7.47
N LEU A 478 -16.70 8.24 -8.23
CA LEU A 478 -18.05 8.62 -7.85
C LEU A 478 -18.79 7.37 -7.36
N ASN A 479 -19.64 7.52 -6.37
CA ASN A 479 -20.73 6.61 -6.09
C ASN A 479 -22.07 7.28 -6.45
N ARG A 480 -23.16 6.51 -6.54
CA ARG A 480 -24.49 7.07 -6.87
C ARG A 480 -24.84 8.28 -6.00
N TYR A 481 -24.59 8.21 -4.69
CA TYR A 481 -24.87 9.30 -3.77
C TYR A 481 -24.11 10.59 -4.14
N THR A 482 -22.83 10.49 -4.44
CA THR A 482 -21.97 11.64 -4.80
C THR A 482 -22.30 12.20 -6.18
N PHE A 483 -22.75 11.35 -7.10
CA PHE A 483 -23.21 11.77 -8.41
C PHE A 483 -24.55 12.50 -8.30
N THR A 484 -25.50 11.95 -7.55
CA THR A 484 -26.81 12.59 -7.32
C THR A 484 -26.66 13.90 -6.56
N ARG A 485 -25.93 13.90 -5.44
CA ARG A 485 -25.68 15.10 -4.64
C ARG A 485 -24.81 16.13 -5.38
N GLY A 486 -23.90 15.68 -6.24
CA GLY A 486 -23.09 16.56 -7.09
C GLY A 486 -23.91 17.35 -8.13
N LYS A 487 -25.12 16.88 -8.48
CA LYS A 487 -26.07 17.66 -9.30
C LYS A 487 -26.70 18.82 -8.53
N GLU A 488 -26.73 18.75 -7.20
CA GLU A 488 -27.37 19.74 -6.31
C GLU A 488 -26.34 20.70 -5.70
N ASP A 489 -25.27 20.17 -5.10
CA ASP A 489 -24.26 20.93 -4.33
C ASP A 489 -22.99 21.28 -5.15
N GLY A 490 -22.90 20.81 -6.40
CA GLY A 490 -21.74 20.92 -7.28
C GLY A 490 -20.76 19.74 -7.20
N LEU A 491 -20.17 19.35 -8.35
CA LEU A 491 -19.29 18.16 -8.45
C LEU A 491 -18.03 18.26 -7.59
N LEU A 492 -17.44 19.45 -7.46
CA LEU A 492 -16.16 19.63 -6.75
C LEU A 492 -16.33 19.51 -5.22
N SER A 493 -17.40 20.09 -4.67
CA SER A 493 -17.71 20.01 -3.24
C SER A 493 -18.08 18.59 -2.83
N SER A 494 -18.87 17.88 -3.65
CA SER A 494 -19.26 16.49 -3.40
C SER A 494 -18.07 15.53 -3.53
N LEU A 495 -17.15 15.76 -4.48
CA LEU A 495 -15.89 15.03 -4.55
C LEU A 495 -15.05 15.23 -3.28
N ILE A 496 -14.85 16.48 -2.83
CA ILE A 496 -14.09 16.77 -1.59
C ILE A 496 -14.71 16.07 -0.37
N GLN A 497 -16.04 16.09 -0.22
CA GLN A 497 -16.73 15.39 0.86
C GLN A 497 -16.55 13.86 0.76
N SER A 498 -16.52 13.31 -0.45
CA SER A 498 -16.21 11.89 -0.69
C SER A 498 -14.77 11.52 -0.31
N PHE A 499 -13.88 12.50 -0.36
CA PHE A 499 -12.49 12.37 0.08
C PHE A 499 -12.31 12.48 1.60
N LEU A 500 -13.33 12.84 2.38
CA LEU A 500 -13.26 12.73 3.84
C LEU A 500 -13.33 11.25 4.28
N PRO A 501 -12.69 10.86 5.40
CA PRO A 501 -12.80 9.50 5.94
C PRO A 501 -14.27 9.17 6.25
N SER A 502 -14.74 7.99 5.87
CA SER A 502 -16.08 7.55 6.24
C SER A 502 -16.13 7.36 7.76
N THR A 503 -16.86 8.22 8.46
CA THR A 503 -17.10 8.12 9.91
C THR A 503 -18.13 7.04 10.25
N GLN A 504 -18.73 6.40 9.25
CA GLN A 504 -19.87 5.50 9.40
C GLN A 504 -19.66 4.42 10.48
N PHE A 505 -18.46 3.88 10.68
CA PHE A 505 -18.17 2.98 11.80
C PHE A 505 -18.34 3.63 13.18
N ILE A 506 -17.82 4.84 13.35
CA ILE A 506 -17.96 5.64 14.57
C ILE A 506 -19.41 6.05 14.75
N ASP A 507 -20.07 6.49 13.68
CA ASP A 507 -21.47 6.90 13.71
C ASP A 507 -22.39 5.73 14.05
N ASP A 508 -22.15 4.54 13.48
CA ASP A 508 -22.90 3.32 13.79
C ASP A 508 -22.71 2.90 15.25
N MET A 509 -21.48 2.99 15.79
CA MET A 509 -21.21 2.71 17.21
C MET A 509 -21.84 3.78 18.13
N TRP A 510 -21.76 5.05 17.77
CA TRP A 510 -22.31 6.16 18.55
C TRP A 510 -23.83 6.14 18.58
N LEU A 511 -24.47 5.85 17.45
CA LEU A 511 -25.92 5.68 17.34
C LEU A 511 -26.39 4.44 18.11
N ASP A 512 -25.66 3.32 18.04
CA ASP A 512 -26.00 2.13 18.83
C ASP A 512 -25.84 2.38 20.34
N ILE A 513 -24.80 3.12 20.78
CA ILE A 513 -24.60 3.52 22.19
C ILE A 513 -25.70 4.49 22.63
N GLY A 514 -26.08 5.45 21.78
CA GLY A 514 -27.17 6.38 22.05
C GLY A 514 -28.55 5.71 22.10
N GLU A 515 -28.82 4.73 21.22
CA GLU A 515 -30.02 3.88 21.27
C GLU A 515 -30.00 3.03 22.56
N MET A 516 -28.84 2.48 22.97
CA MET A 516 -28.69 1.68 24.20
C MET A 516 -28.84 2.48 25.52
N LEU A 517 -28.51 3.78 25.50
CA LEU A 517 -28.61 4.66 26.68
C LEU A 517 -29.99 5.31 26.85
N ASN A 518 -30.80 5.38 25.78
CA ASN A 518 -32.10 6.05 25.78
C ASN A 518 -33.30 5.07 25.80
N ASP A 519 -33.05 3.77 25.87
CA ASP A 519 -34.09 2.72 25.88
C ASP A 519 -34.06 1.98 27.24
N PRO A 520 -34.90 2.37 28.23
CA PRO A 520 -34.87 1.83 29.59
C PRO A 520 -35.57 0.46 29.74
N ASP A 521 -36.33 0.04 28.73
CA ASP A 521 -37.02 -1.23 28.71
C ASP A 521 -36.16 -2.28 28.00
N ASP A 522 -35.87 -3.38 28.70
CA ASP A 522 -34.91 -4.46 28.45
C ASP A 522 -35.12 -5.28 27.13
N SER A 523 -35.36 -4.59 26.02
CA SER A 523 -35.60 -5.10 24.67
C SER A 523 -34.43 -4.87 23.72
N PHE A 524 -33.25 -4.51 24.26
CA PHE A 524 -32.02 -4.33 23.50
C PHE A 524 -31.50 -5.68 22.98
N ARG A 525 -31.99 -6.09 21.81
CA ARG A 525 -31.53 -7.30 21.12
C ARG A 525 -30.31 -6.95 20.27
N ILE A 526 -29.21 -7.67 20.50
CA ILE A 526 -27.98 -7.65 19.68
C ILE A 526 -28.34 -7.60 18.18
N ASN A 527 -29.34 -8.37 17.72
CA ASN A 527 -29.81 -8.40 16.33
C ASN A 527 -30.15 -7.04 15.70
N ASN A 528 -30.50 -6.01 16.48
CA ASN A 528 -30.90 -4.68 16.01
C ASN A 528 -29.72 -3.70 15.84
N MET A 529 -28.54 -4.04 16.33
CA MET A 529 -27.35 -3.18 16.31
C MET A 529 -26.79 -3.00 14.89
N ARG A 530 -26.45 -1.76 14.52
CA ARG A 530 -25.82 -1.45 13.23
C ARG A 530 -24.34 -1.81 13.22
N SER A 531 -23.69 -1.71 14.37
CA SER A 531 -22.26 -1.97 14.58
C SER A 531 -21.89 -3.45 14.48
N ILE A 532 -22.83 -4.39 14.54
CA ILE A 532 -22.50 -5.81 14.35
C ILE A 532 -21.90 -6.09 12.98
N LYS A 533 -22.33 -5.35 11.94
CA LYS A 533 -21.74 -5.49 10.60
C LYS A 533 -20.23 -5.18 10.56
N ASN A 534 -19.74 -4.47 11.57
CA ASN A 534 -18.39 -3.99 11.71
C ASN A 534 -17.48 -4.95 12.50
N ILE A 535 -18.03 -6.02 13.08
CA ILE A 535 -17.28 -7.10 13.72
C ILE A 535 -16.54 -7.90 12.63
N PRO A 536 -15.20 -8.04 12.72
CA PRO A 536 -14.43 -8.80 11.75
C PRO A 536 -14.91 -10.25 11.61
N ILE A 537 -14.60 -10.85 10.47
CA ILE A 537 -14.85 -12.26 10.09
C ILE A 537 -16.34 -12.56 9.88
N GLY A 538 -17.17 -12.43 10.91
CA GLY A 538 -18.56 -12.90 10.90
C GLY A 538 -19.63 -11.82 10.98
N GLY A 539 -19.29 -10.61 11.44
CA GLY A 539 -20.28 -9.56 11.73
C GLY A 539 -21.17 -9.17 10.56
N LYS A 540 -20.56 -9.01 9.37
CA LYS A 540 -21.29 -8.70 8.14
C LYS A 540 -22.19 -9.86 7.68
N LEU A 541 -21.78 -11.12 7.87
CA LEU A 541 -22.65 -12.28 7.57
C LEU A 541 -23.86 -12.27 8.51
N TYR A 542 -23.62 -12.15 9.82
CA TYR A 542 -24.68 -12.11 10.82
C TYR A 542 -25.66 -10.97 10.53
N TYR A 543 -25.18 -9.75 10.32
CA TYR A 543 -26.03 -8.58 10.05
C TYR A 543 -26.98 -8.78 8.86
N TRP A 544 -26.52 -9.43 7.78
CA TRP A 544 -27.28 -9.59 6.54
C TRP A 544 -28.16 -10.83 6.48
N TRP A 545 -27.82 -11.88 7.23
CA TRP A 545 -28.55 -13.16 7.24
C TRP A 545 -29.48 -13.33 8.44
N ILE A 546 -29.14 -12.73 9.59
CA ILE A 546 -29.83 -12.95 10.88
C ILE A 546 -30.24 -11.62 11.53
N GLY A 547 -29.40 -10.59 11.43
CA GLY A 547 -29.63 -9.29 12.06
C GLY A 547 -30.52 -8.36 11.25
N ARG A 548 -30.52 -7.08 11.65
CA ARG A 548 -31.37 -5.98 11.14
C ARG A 548 -31.58 -5.93 9.62
N ALA A 549 -30.60 -6.30 8.80
CA ALA A 549 -30.73 -6.26 7.34
C ALA A 549 -31.61 -7.40 6.79
N ALA A 550 -31.69 -8.54 7.47
CA ALA A 550 -32.60 -9.64 7.10
C ALA A 550 -34.07 -9.20 7.26
N ASP A 551 -34.39 -8.53 8.36
CA ASP A 551 -35.73 -7.98 8.61
C ASP A 551 -36.13 -6.92 7.56
N TYR A 552 -35.17 -6.10 7.14
CA TYR A 552 -35.40 -5.10 6.09
C TYR A 552 -35.68 -5.77 4.74
N LYS A 553 -34.92 -6.81 4.37
CA LYS A 553 -35.17 -7.60 3.14
C LYS A 553 -36.55 -8.24 3.16
N GLU A 554 -36.97 -8.80 4.29
CA GLU A 554 -38.29 -9.39 4.42
C GLU A 554 -39.40 -8.33 4.27
N LYS A 555 -39.22 -7.14 4.86
CA LYS A 555 -40.13 -6.01 4.72
C LYS A 555 -40.18 -5.49 3.27
N GLU A 556 -39.05 -5.39 2.57
CA GLU A 556 -39.02 -5.01 1.16
C GLU A 556 -39.66 -6.07 0.25
N ALA A 557 -39.41 -7.36 0.50
CA ALA A 557 -40.04 -8.46 -0.22
C ALA A 557 -41.57 -8.42 -0.06
N LYS A 558 -42.06 -8.15 1.16
CA LYS A 558 -43.48 -7.94 1.45
C LYS A 558 -44.05 -6.67 0.80
N LYS A 559 -43.29 -5.58 0.71
CA LYS A 559 -43.72 -4.35 -0.01
C LYS A 559 -43.79 -4.58 -1.52
N LYS A 560 -42.78 -5.23 -2.11
CA LYS A 560 -42.77 -5.57 -3.53
C LYS A 560 -43.90 -6.55 -3.87
N SER A 561 -44.12 -7.60 -3.07
CA SER A 561 -45.25 -8.53 -3.31
C SER A 561 -46.61 -7.85 -3.21
N LYS A 562 -46.82 -6.93 -2.25
CA LYS A 562 -48.03 -6.09 -2.18
C LYS A 562 -48.19 -5.18 -3.40
N THR A 563 -47.11 -4.57 -3.87
CA THR A 563 -47.14 -3.67 -5.05
C THR A 563 -47.43 -4.45 -6.34
N THR A 564 -46.84 -5.63 -6.51
CA THR A 564 -47.13 -6.53 -7.63
C THR A 564 -48.55 -7.07 -7.55
N GLY A 565 -49.05 -7.44 -6.36
CA GLY A 565 -50.44 -7.86 -6.15
C GLY A 565 -51.45 -6.75 -6.46
N ILE A 566 -51.15 -5.50 -6.11
CA ILE A 566 -51.97 -4.32 -6.46
C ILE A 566 -51.96 -4.06 -7.98
N GLN A 567 -50.82 -4.28 -8.66
CA GLN A 567 -50.75 -4.14 -10.13
C GLN A 567 -51.48 -5.25 -10.88
N VAL A 568 -51.42 -6.50 -10.38
CA VAL A 568 -52.20 -7.63 -10.93
C VAL A 568 -53.70 -7.39 -10.70
N GLY A 569 -54.10 -7.00 -9.49
CA GLY A 569 -55.50 -6.66 -9.18
C GLY A 569 -56.03 -5.48 -10.00
N LYS A 570 -55.23 -4.44 -10.24
CA LYS A 570 -55.61 -3.34 -11.16
C LYS A 570 -55.77 -3.79 -12.61
N ARG A 571 -54.94 -4.74 -13.08
CA ARG A 571 -55.08 -5.32 -14.43
C ARG A 571 -56.36 -6.15 -14.53
N GLU A 572 -56.67 -6.96 -13.54
CA GLU A 572 -57.89 -7.79 -13.49
C GLU A 572 -59.17 -6.94 -13.38
N LEU A 573 -59.15 -5.86 -12.59
CA LEU A 573 -60.23 -4.86 -12.55
C LEU A 573 -60.39 -4.11 -13.87
N SER A 574 -59.28 -3.76 -14.56
CA SER A 574 -59.36 -3.11 -15.88
C SER A 574 -59.86 -4.05 -16.99
N SER A 575 -59.59 -5.36 -16.90
CA SER A 575 -60.11 -6.35 -17.84
C SER A 575 -61.57 -6.72 -17.58
N SER A 576 -62.01 -6.72 -16.32
CA SER A 576 -63.42 -6.96 -15.96
C SER A 576 -64.31 -5.77 -16.35
N LEU A 577 -63.87 -4.53 -16.10
CA LEU A 577 -64.58 -3.31 -16.55
C LEU A 577 -64.72 -3.24 -18.09
N LYS A 578 -63.68 -3.62 -18.84
CA LYS A 578 -63.76 -3.71 -20.31
C LYS A 578 -64.68 -4.83 -20.81
N SER A 579 -64.87 -5.90 -20.03
CA SER A 579 -65.77 -7.01 -20.36
C SER A 579 -67.25 -6.70 -20.09
N GLU A 580 -67.53 -5.78 -19.17
CA GLU A 580 -68.89 -5.28 -18.91
C GLU A 580 -69.32 -4.22 -19.94
N GLU A 581 -68.43 -3.30 -20.34
CA GLU A 581 -68.73 -2.32 -21.41
C GLU A 581 -69.01 -2.99 -22.77
N THR A 582 -68.36 -4.13 -23.06
CA THR A 582 -68.60 -4.88 -24.31
C THR A 582 -69.87 -5.74 -24.29
N LYS A 583 -70.41 -6.07 -23.11
CA LYS A 583 -71.69 -6.80 -22.99
C LYS A 583 -72.92 -5.89 -23.01
N GLY A 584 -72.75 -4.58 -22.75
CA GLY A 584 -73.86 -3.61 -22.77
C GLY A 584 -74.29 -3.10 -24.15
N ILE A 585 -73.53 -3.36 -25.22
CA ILE A 585 -73.76 -2.77 -26.57
C ILE A 585 -74.34 -3.80 -27.58
N GLN A 586 -74.60 -5.04 -27.16
CA GLN A 586 -75.06 -6.12 -28.06
C GLN A 586 -76.50 -6.60 -27.81
N VAL A 587 -77.42 -5.71 -27.47
CA VAL A 587 -78.88 -5.98 -27.56
C VAL A 587 -79.56 -4.80 -28.23
N GLY A 588 -79.83 -4.93 -29.54
CA GLY A 588 -80.57 -3.93 -30.32
C GLY A 588 -80.09 -3.76 -31.75
N LYS A 589 -80.20 -4.81 -32.57
CA LYS A 589 -80.44 -4.76 -34.03
C LYS A 589 -80.41 -6.17 -34.63
N ARG A 590 -81.57 -6.81 -34.67
CA ARG A 590 -82.10 -7.50 -35.84
C ARG A 590 -83.61 -7.41 -35.80
#